data_AF-A0A2V9PB32-F1
#
_entry.id   AF-A0A2V9PB32-F1
#
_cell.length_a   1.000
_cell.length_b   1.000
_cell.length_c   1.000
_cell.angle_alpha   90.00
_cell.angle_beta   90.00
_cell.angle_gamma   90.00
#
_symmetry.space_group_name_H-M   'P 1'
#
loop_
_entity.id
_entity.type
_entity.pdbx_description
1 polymer ?
#
loop_
_entity_poly.entity_id
_entity_poly.type
_entity_poly.pdbx_seq_one_letter_code
_entity_poly.pdbx_strand_id
1 'polypeptide(L)' 'MHDGSLPTLRAVIDYYDRGGGPRPGKSPFLMKIGLTEGEKRDLVSFLLSLTDTPAARTR' A
#
# COMPACT_ATOMS: atom_id res chain seq x y z
N MET A 1 -3.20 -0.98 -7.36
CA MET A 1 -4.23 -1.24 -8.38
C MET A 1 -3.52 -1.21 -9.73
N HIS A 2 -3.84 -2.13 -10.64
CA HIS A 2 -3.20 -2.15 -11.96
C HIS A 2 -3.62 -0.96 -12.86
N ASP A 3 -4.71 -0.27 -12.50
CA ASP A 3 -5.30 0.84 -13.25
C ASP A 3 -4.87 2.23 -12.73
N GLY A 4 -4.03 2.32 -11.70
CA GLY A 4 -3.61 3.60 -11.11
C GLY A 4 -4.71 4.35 -10.34
N SER A 5 -5.85 3.72 -10.01
CA SER A 5 -6.99 4.36 -9.34
C SER A 5 -6.72 4.90 -7.92
N LEU A 6 -5.59 4.55 -7.30
CA LEU A 6 -5.22 5.02 -5.97
C LEU A 6 -3.94 5.87 -6.09
N PRO A 7 -4.03 7.20 -5.83
CA PRO A 7 -2.97 8.14 -6.19
C PRO A 7 -1.79 8.16 -5.21
N THR A 8 -1.94 7.57 -4.01
CA THR A 8 -0.90 7.60 -2.99
C THR A 8 -0.69 6.23 -2.37
N LEU A 9 0.53 5.99 -1.86
CA LEU A 9 0.84 4.78 -1.13
C LEU A 9 -0.07 4.61 0.11
N ARG A 10 -0.36 5.72 0.79
CA ARG A 10 -1.29 5.73 1.92
C ARG A 10 -2.70 5.27 1.54
N ALA A 11 -3.22 5.71 0.37
CA ALA A 11 -4.52 5.27 -0.11
C ALA A 11 -4.58 3.75 -0.40
N VAL A 12 -3.46 3.15 -0.84
CA VAL A 12 -3.35 1.70 -1.01
C VAL A 12 -3.40 0.98 0.35
N ILE A 13 -2.66 1.48 1.33
CA ILE A 13 -2.66 0.92 2.69
C ILE A 13 -4.07 1.01 3.30
N ASP A 14 -4.71 2.18 3.24
CA ASP A 14 -6.07 2.37 3.76
C ASP A 14 -7.13 1.54 3.00
N TYR A 15 -6.88 1.20 1.73
CA TYR A 15 -7.75 0.30 0.98
C TYR A 15 -7.68 -1.13 1.53
N TYR A 16 -6.49 -1.66 1.80
CA TYR A 16 -6.35 -3.02 2.32
C TYR A 16 -6.64 -3.11 3.82
N ASP A 17 -6.39 -2.05 4.59
CA ASP A 17 -6.73 -1.98 6.02
C ASP A 17 -8.24 -2.17 6.27
N ARG A 18 -9.10 -1.64 5.38
CA ARG A 18 -10.56 -1.88 5.42
C ARG A 18 -11.00 -3.21 4.81
N GLY A 19 -10.07 -4.09 4.47
CA GLY A 19 -10.33 -5.39 3.83
C GLY A 19 -10.47 -5.32 2.31
N GLY A 20 -10.03 -4.24 1.66
CA GLY A 20 -10.14 -4.05 0.22
C GLY A 20 -11.52 -3.59 -0.24
N GLY A 21 -11.78 -3.71 -1.53
CA GLY A 21 -13.02 -3.32 -2.19
C GLY A 21 -13.91 -4.50 -2.53
N PRO A 22 -15.20 -4.27 -2.79
CA PRO A 22 -16.12 -5.30 -3.24
C PRO A 22 -15.73 -5.76 -4.65
N ARG A 23 -15.38 -7.04 -4.80
CA ARG A 23 -15.12 -7.67 -6.10
C ARG A 23 -15.60 -9.12 -6.12
N PRO A 24 -16.14 -9.60 -7.26
CA PRO A 24 -16.38 -11.03 -7.47
C PRO A 24 -15.08 -11.83 -7.27
N GLY A 25 -15.18 -13.00 -6.64
CA GLY A 25 -14.01 -13.86 -6.38
C GLY A 25 -13.03 -13.34 -5.32
N LYS A 26 -13.43 -12.32 -4.54
CA LYS A 26 -12.64 -11.86 -3.39
C LYS A 26 -12.47 -12.99 -2.38
N SER A 27 -11.23 -13.24 -1.97
CA SER A 27 -10.91 -14.19 -0.91
C SER A 27 -11.59 -13.81 0.41
N PRO A 28 -12.15 -14.78 1.16
CA PRO A 28 -12.74 -14.53 2.48
C PRO A 28 -11.71 -14.03 3.50
N PHE A 29 -10.41 -14.26 3.26
CA PHE A 29 -9.34 -13.78 4.14
C PHE A 29 -9.00 -12.29 3.95
N LEU A 30 -9.52 -11.64 2.90
CA LEU A 30 -9.38 -10.19 2.72
C LEU A 30 -10.43 -9.46 3.58
N MET A 31 -10.13 -9.37 4.86
CA MET A 31 -10.96 -8.73 5.89
C MET A 31 -10.25 -7.51 6.49
N LYS A 32 -10.98 -6.73 7.30
CA LYS A 32 -10.43 -5.56 7.99
C LYS A 32 -9.25 -5.97 8.87
N ILE A 33 -8.15 -5.25 8.77
CA ILE A 33 -6.93 -5.46 9.57
C ILE A 33 -7.04 -4.65 10.85
N GLY A 34 -7.37 -3.35 10.74
CA GLY A 34 -7.56 -2.47 11.88
C GLY A 34 -6.27 -1.80 12.36
N LEU A 35 -5.41 -1.40 11.43
CA LEU A 35 -4.17 -0.70 11.72
C LEU A 35 -4.45 0.65 12.39
N THR A 36 -3.64 0.97 13.38
CA THR A 36 -3.57 2.31 13.98
C THR A 36 -2.94 3.31 13.01
N GLU A 37 -3.15 4.60 13.24
CA GLU A 37 -2.50 5.65 12.45
C GLU A 37 -0.97 5.61 12.53
N GLY A 38 -0.43 5.15 13.67
CA GLY A 38 1.00 4.92 13.84
C GLY A 38 1.52 3.84 12.91
N GLU A 39 0.91 2.65 12.94
CA GLU A 39 1.33 1.51 12.12
C GLU A 39 1.23 1.81 10.61
N LYS A 40 0.20 2.56 10.20
CA LYS A 40 0.06 2.97 8.80
C LYS A 40 1.18 3.92 8.37
N ARG A 41 1.56 4.87 9.23
CA ARG A 41 2.68 5.77 8.97
C ARG A 41 3.99 4.98 8.88
N ASP A 42 4.20 4.06 9.81
CA ASP A 42 5.43 3.27 9.87
C ASP A 42 5.54 2.34 8.65
N LEU A 43 4.42 1.78 8.16
CA LEU A 43 4.37 1.02 6.91
C LEU A 43 4.70 1.89 5.68
N VAL A 44 4.20 3.13 5.62
CA VAL A 44 4.59 4.08 4.56
C VAL A 44 6.10 4.31 4.59
N SER A 45 6.67 4.59 5.78
CA SER A 45 8.11 4.80 5.95
C SER A 45 8.93 3.57 5.53
N PHE A 46 8.49 2.37 5.94
CA PHE A 46 9.13 1.12 5.53
C PHE A 46 9.15 0.98 4.00
N LEU A 47 8.01 1.13 3.34
CA LEU A 47 7.92 1.00 1.89
C LEU A 47 8.72 2.06 1.14
N LEU A 48 8.81 3.29 1.66
CA LEU A 48 9.68 4.32 1.10
C LEU A 48 11.17 3.94 1.23
N SER A 49 11.56 3.25 2.30
CA SER A 49 12.95 2.77 2.46
C SER A 49 13.36 1.69 1.46
N LEU A 50 12.40 1.06 0.77
CA LEU A 50 12.65 0.11 -0.31
C LEU A 50 12.92 0.79 -1.66
N THR A 51 12.88 2.12 -1.71
CA THR A 51 13.18 2.88 -2.92
C THR A 51 14.68 2.86 -3.17
N ASP A 52 15.08 2.30 -4.30
CA ASP A 52 16.49 2.32 -4.71
C ASP A 52 16.93 3.75 -5.03
N THR A 53 18.19 4.07 -4.73
CA THR A 53 18.78 5.32 -5.18
C THR A 53 19.17 5.15 -6.65
N PRO A 54 18.79 6.06 -7.57
CA PRO A 54 19.21 5.94 -8.95
C PRO A 54 20.74 5.82 -9.01
N ALA A 55 21.25 4.71 -9.52
CA ALA A 55 22.68 4.57 -9.78
C ALA A 55 23.11 5.79 -10.60
N ALA A 56 24.06 6.57 -10.08
CA ALA A 56 24.61 7.69 -10.81
C ALA A 56 25.09 7.15 -12.17
N ARG A 57 24.41 7.54 -13.25
CA ARG A 57 24.82 7.16 -14.61
C ARG A 57 26.15 7.84 -14.87
N THR A 58 27.24 7.15 -14.53
CA THR A 58 28.57 7.51 -14.99
C THR A 58 28.54 7.44 -16.51
N ARG A 59 28.69 8.60 -17.16
CA ARG A 59 28.85 8.71 -18.61
C ARG A 59 30.21 8.20 -19.04
#